data_AF-A0A939ZGH2-F1
#
_entry.id   AF-A0A939ZGH2-F1
#
_cell.length_a   1.000
_cell.length_b   1.000
_cell.length_c   1.000
_cell.angle_alpha   90.00
_cell.angle_beta   90.00
_cell.angle_gamma   90.00
#
_symmetry.space_group_name_H-M   'P 1'
#
loop_
_entity.id
_entity.type
_entity.pdbx_description
1 polymer ?
#
loop_
_entity_poly.entity_id
_entity_poly.type
_entity_poly.pdbx_seq_one_letter_code
_entity_poly.pdbx_strand_id
1 'polypeptide(L)'
;MKKILKSYFCFSPRKYNIFFPILQLLSALLIGLLVGLASGDAVITMVSIVCVLMMADMYGDFFVFQGLFSKEYEFGILRNSNKGECILKCAIIGDQIKRLVLDFVSLLIPVLFFKGTFCEMGIISNIAEAVALSLALALAVVFAITVGFMITRMVYNFQDGIFAMMIVSIVSGALLCGSVLGILRPGTNPYLWILVMVSLSLMMTFIMVERAVNKFRLSFGEKKMGRFGDDS
;
A
#
# COMPACT_ATOMS: atom_id res chain seq x y z
N MET A 1 4.75 -16.42 10.86
CA MET A 1 3.41 -15.79 10.83
C MET A 1 2.90 -15.29 12.18
N LYS A 2 2.82 -16.11 13.25
CA LYS A 2 2.30 -15.66 14.57
C LYS A 2 2.96 -14.39 15.12
N LYS A 3 4.28 -14.25 14.96
CA LYS A 3 5.05 -13.05 15.37
C LYS A 3 4.66 -11.81 14.57
N ILE A 4 4.51 -11.93 13.24
CA ILE A 4 4.11 -10.83 12.34
C ILE A 4 2.71 -10.32 12.70
N LEU A 5 1.74 -11.22 12.86
CA LEU A 5 0.37 -10.88 13.25
C LEU A 5 0.31 -10.18 14.61
N LYS A 6 1.00 -10.72 15.63
CA LYS A 6 1.06 -10.08 16.96
C LYS A 6 1.68 -8.69 16.90
N SER A 7 2.79 -8.53 16.17
CA SER A 7 3.44 -7.23 15.99
C SER A 7 2.50 -6.23 15.29
N TYR A 8 1.77 -6.64 14.26
CA TYR A 8 0.82 -5.77 13.57
C TYR A 8 -0.36 -5.34 14.46
N PHE A 9 -0.93 -6.26 15.24
CA PHE A 9 -2.03 -5.97 16.16
C PHE A 9 -1.60 -5.12 17.38
N CYS A 10 -0.30 -5.02 17.69
CA CYS A 10 0.18 -4.07 18.69
C CYS A 10 -0.01 -2.61 18.23
N PHE A 11 -0.01 -2.35 16.92
CA PHE A 11 -0.09 -1.00 16.37
C PHE A 11 -1.47 -0.65 15.81
N SER A 12 -2.28 -1.66 15.49
CA SER A 12 -3.59 -1.48 14.86
C SER A 12 -4.71 -2.00 15.77
N PRO A 13 -5.65 -1.14 16.21
CA PRO A 13 -6.80 -1.57 16.98
C PRO A 13 -7.61 -2.63 16.24
N ARG A 14 -8.15 -3.63 16.96
CA ARG A 14 -8.98 -4.69 16.34
C ARG A 14 -10.17 -4.14 15.54
N LYS A 15 -10.82 -3.09 16.05
CA LYS A 15 -11.95 -2.42 15.37
C LYS A 15 -11.49 -1.81 14.04
N TYR A 16 -10.36 -1.10 14.03
CA TYR A 16 -9.77 -0.57 12.80
C TYR A 16 -9.54 -1.68 11.77
N ASN A 17 -9.00 -2.82 12.19
CA ASN A 17 -8.72 -3.94 11.30
C ASN A 17 -9.94 -4.62 10.68
N ILE A 18 -11.15 -4.41 11.21
CA ILE A 18 -12.40 -4.98 10.68
C ILE A 18 -13.18 -3.92 9.90
N PHE A 19 -13.36 -2.73 10.48
CA PHE A 19 -14.18 -1.68 9.88
C PHE A 19 -13.50 -1.04 8.67
N PHE A 20 -12.19 -0.82 8.73
CA PHE A 20 -11.47 -0.12 7.67
C PHE A 20 -11.50 -0.88 6.33
N PRO A 21 -11.20 -2.20 6.27
CA PRO A 21 -11.32 -2.96 5.02
C PRO A 21 -12.72 -2.98 4.42
N ILE A 22 -13.75 -3.06 5.28
CA ILE A 22 -15.15 -3.04 4.84
C ILE A 22 -15.48 -1.67 4.23
N LEU A 23 -15.13 -0.59 4.92
CA LEU A 23 -15.38 0.77 4.43
C LEU A 23 -14.64 1.04 3.11
N GLN A 24 -13.39 0.61 3.03
CA GLN A 24 -12.55 0.70 1.83
C GLN A 24 -13.14 -0.06 0.64
N LEU A 25 -13.58 -1.30 0.86
CA LEU A 25 -14.22 -2.10 -0.19
C LEU A 25 -15.52 -1.45 -0.66
N LEU A 26 -16.37 -1.02 0.27
CA LEU A 26 -17.66 -0.40 -0.04
C LEU A 26 -17.48 0.93 -0.78
N SER A 27 -16.53 1.78 -0.35
CA SER A 27 -16.28 3.07 -1.01
C SER A 27 -15.69 2.89 -2.41
N ALA A 28 -14.73 1.98 -2.57
CA ALA A 28 -14.14 1.67 -3.87
C ALA A 28 -15.18 1.12 -4.85
N LEU A 29 -16.02 0.18 -4.41
CA LEU A 29 -17.09 -0.36 -5.25
C LEU A 29 -18.16 0.68 -5.57
N LEU A 30 -18.60 1.49 -4.59
CA LEU A 30 -19.63 2.51 -4.80
C LEU A 30 -19.16 3.58 -5.79
N ILE A 31 -17.97 4.15 -5.56
CA ILE A 31 -17.40 5.18 -6.44
C ILE A 31 -17.08 4.59 -7.82
N GLY A 32 -16.51 3.39 -7.86
CA GLY A 32 -16.25 2.67 -9.10
C GLY A 32 -17.52 2.45 -9.93
N LEU A 33 -18.59 1.97 -9.30
CA LEU A 33 -19.88 1.78 -9.96
C LEU A 33 -20.48 3.10 -10.48
N LEU A 34 -20.43 4.17 -9.69
CA LEU A 34 -20.92 5.48 -10.12
C LEU A 34 -20.15 6.00 -11.33
N VAL A 35 -18.81 5.90 -11.31
CA VAL A 35 -17.98 6.30 -12.45
C VAL A 35 -18.23 5.40 -13.65
N GLY A 36 -18.41 4.09 -13.46
CA GLY A 36 -18.70 3.17 -14.54
C GLY A 36 -20.05 3.41 -15.20
N LEU A 37 -21.07 3.71 -14.41
CA LEU A 37 -22.38 4.12 -14.93
C LEU A 37 -22.32 5.44 -15.69
N ALA A 38 -21.50 6.39 -15.23
CA ALA A 38 -21.37 7.70 -15.89
C ALA A 38 -20.50 7.66 -17.16
N SER A 39 -19.43 6.88 -17.15
CA SER A 39 -18.45 6.82 -18.25
C SER A 39 -18.76 5.77 -19.30
N GLY A 40 -19.42 4.67 -18.93
CA GLY A 40 -19.61 3.50 -19.78
C GLY A 40 -18.30 2.75 -20.10
N ASP A 41 -17.18 3.10 -19.47
CA ASP A 41 -15.85 2.56 -19.78
C ASP A 41 -15.30 1.74 -18.60
N ALA A 42 -15.07 0.45 -18.85
CA ALA A 42 -14.55 -0.48 -17.85
C ALA A 42 -13.12 -0.14 -17.40
N VAL A 43 -12.28 0.45 -18.26
CA VAL A 43 -10.91 0.86 -17.92
C VAL A 43 -10.94 2.08 -17.00
N ILE A 44 -11.75 3.10 -17.32
CA ILE A 44 -11.93 4.28 -16.47
C ILE A 44 -12.51 3.89 -15.11
N THR A 45 -13.43 2.93 -15.10
CA THR A 45 -13.99 2.35 -13.89
C THR A 45 -12.90 1.72 -13.02
N MET A 46 -12.04 0.88 -13.62
CA MET A 46 -10.94 0.24 -12.89
C MET A 46 -9.94 1.25 -12.34
N VAL A 47 -9.54 2.25 -13.14
CA VAL A 47 -8.66 3.34 -12.70
C VAL A 47 -9.25 4.08 -11.50
N SER A 48 -10.57 4.28 -11.49
CA SER A 48 -11.24 4.93 -10.36
C SER A 48 -11.24 4.06 -9.11
N ILE A 49 -11.52 2.75 -9.24
CA ILE A 49 -11.50 1.79 -8.13
C ILE A 49 -10.10 1.74 -7.49
N VAL A 50 -9.05 1.54 -8.28
CA VAL A 50 -7.67 1.45 -7.76
C VAL A 50 -7.21 2.75 -7.12
N CYS A 51 -7.59 3.92 -7.65
CA CYS A 51 -7.29 5.21 -7.04
C CYS A 51 -7.99 5.39 -5.68
N VAL A 52 -9.25 4.97 -5.55
CA VAL A 52 -9.96 5.02 -4.27
C VAL A 52 -9.34 4.06 -3.25
N LEU A 53 -8.97 2.85 -3.67
CA LEU A 53 -8.25 1.91 -2.80
C LEU A 53 -6.94 2.51 -2.31
N MET A 54 -6.14 3.10 -3.22
CA MET A 54 -4.89 3.79 -2.87
C MET A 54 -5.10 4.92 -1.88
N MET A 55 -6.09 5.79 -2.13
CA MET A 55 -6.38 6.91 -1.23
C MET A 55 -6.80 6.42 0.16
N ALA A 56 -7.74 5.47 0.22
CA ALA A 56 -8.18 4.88 1.48
C ALA A 56 -6.97 4.36 2.25
N ASP A 57 -6.13 3.56 1.60
CA ASP A 57 -4.93 2.98 2.16
C ASP A 57 -3.93 4.02 2.68
N MET A 58 -3.75 5.12 1.95
CA MET A 58 -2.89 6.22 2.36
C MET A 58 -3.41 6.95 3.60
N TYR A 59 -4.70 7.25 3.65
CA TYR A 59 -5.33 7.83 4.83
C TYR A 59 -5.28 6.88 6.03
N GLY A 60 -5.51 5.59 5.80
CA GLY A 60 -5.40 4.57 6.83
C GLY A 60 -3.99 4.51 7.44
N ASP A 61 -2.96 4.59 6.60
CA ASP A 61 -1.57 4.62 7.08
C ASP A 61 -1.26 5.84 7.92
N PHE A 62 -1.75 7.01 7.49
CA PHE A 62 -1.58 8.25 8.24
C PHE A 62 -2.17 8.14 9.64
N PHE A 63 -3.39 7.66 9.78
CA PHE A 63 -4.02 7.54 11.10
C PHE A 63 -3.37 6.45 11.98
N VAL A 64 -2.85 5.38 11.39
CA VAL A 64 -2.24 4.27 12.16
C VAL A 64 -0.76 4.51 12.46
N PHE A 65 0.05 4.78 11.45
CA PHE A 65 1.50 4.85 11.56
C PHE A 65 2.02 6.24 11.90
N GLN A 66 1.35 7.33 11.48
CA GLN A 66 1.83 8.66 11.87
C GLN A 66 1.61 8.95 13.36
N GLY A 67 0.59 8.34 13.97
CA GLY A 67 0.45 8.27 15.43
C GLY A 67 1.65 7.62 16.13
N LEU A 68 2.32 6.64 15.50
CA LEU A 68 3.49 5.97 16.08
C LEU A 68 4.78 6.80 16.03
N PHE A 69 4.86 7.74 15.09
CA PHE A 69 6.05 8.59 14.88
C PHE A 69 5.86 10.02 15.39
N SER A 70 4.66 10.37 15.87
CA SER A 70 4.39 11.67 16.48
C SER A 70 5.15 11.80 17.80
N LYS A 71 5.81 12.95 18.00
CA LYS A 71 6.53 13.29 19.23
C LYS A 71 5.61 13.36 20.46
N GLU A 72 4.32 13.54 20.26
CA GLU A 72 3.31 13.71 21.30
C GLU A 72 2.60 12.40 21.67
N TYR A 73 2.82 11.31 20.93
CA TYR A 73 2.18 10.03 21.21
C TYR A 73 3.04 9.19 22.17
N GLU A 74 2.47 8.84 23.33
CA GLU A 74 3.11 8.10 24.42
C GLU A 74 3.50 6.64 24.11
N PHE A 75 3.75 6.27 22.85
CA PHE A 75 4.44 5.00 22.55
C PHE A 75 5.95 5.14 22.77
N GLY A 76 6.33 5.56 23.98
CA GLY A 76 7.66 5.34 24.56
C GLY A 76 8.02 3.85 24.73
N ILE A 77 7.10 2.93 24.39
CA ILE A 77 7.20 1.48 24.60
C ILE A 77 8.19 0.78 23.64
N LEU A 78 8.55 1.41 22.52
CA LEU A 78 9.66 0.95 21.67
C LEU A 78 10.95 1.74 21.95
N ARG A 79 11.24 2.07 23.22
CA ARG A 79 12.54 2.60 23.62
C ARG A 79 13.65 1.72 23.01
N ASN A 80 14.56 2.38 22.29
CA ASN A 80 15.69 1.86 21.50
C ASN A 80 16.16 0.44 21.89
N SER A 81 15.44 -0.57 21.44
CA SER A 81 15.75 -1.96 21.73
C SER A 81 15.76 -2.76 20.45
N ASN A 82 16.68 -3.71 20.35
CA ASN A 82 16.73 -4.67 19.25
C ASN A 82 15.38 -5.38 19.05
N LYS A 83 14.61 -5.56 20.14
CA LYS A 83 13.26 -6.10 20.11
C LYS A 83 12.26 -5.13 19.46
N GLY A 84 12.32 -3.84 19.77
CA GLY A 84 11.47 -2.82 19.17
C GLY A 84 11.69 -2.66 17.67
N GLU A 85 12.95 -2.64 17.22
CA GLU A 85 13.29 -2.63 15.79
C GLU A 85 12.72 -3.86 15.06
N CYS A 86 12.87 -5.05 15.66
CA CYS A 86 12.34 -6.28 15.08
C CYS A 86 10.79 -6.27 15.00
N ILE A 87 10.12 -5.72 16.02
CA ILE A 87 8.67 -5.58 16.05
C ILE A 87 8.20 -4.60 14.96
N LEU A 88 8.90 -3.48 14.77
CA LEU A 88 8.60 -2.49 13.72
C LEU A 88 8.72 -3.10 12.33
N LYS A 89 9.83 -3.81 12.04
CA LYS A 89 10.01 -4.52 10.75
C LYS A 89 8.89 -5.52 10.49
N CYS A 90 8.58 -6.34 11.49
CA CYS A 90 7.48 -7.32 11.40
C CYS A 90 6.12 -6.66 11.16
N ALA A 91 5.85 -5.52 11.81
CA ALA A 91 4.60 -4.81 11.65
C ALA A 91 4.46 -4.19 10.26
N ILE A 92 5.52 -3.57 9.74
CA ILE A 92 5.52 -3.01 8.38
C ILE A 92 5.31 -4.10 7.33
N ILE A 93 6.00 -5.24 7.45
CA ILE A 93 5.81 -6.37 6.53
C ILE A 93 4.39 -6.95 6.66
N GLY A 94 3.88 -7.08 7.89
CA GLY A 94 2.52 -7.56 8.13
C GLY A 94 1.46 -6.65 7.52
N ASP A 95 1.67 -5.34 7.59
CA ASP A 95 0.80 -4.33 6.97
C ASP A 95 0.77 -4.48 5.44
N GLN A 96 1.94 -4.62 4.80
CA GLN A 96 2.05 -4.82 3.36
C GLN A 96 1.37 -6.11 2.89
N ILE A 97 1.55 -7.22 3.60
CA ILE A 97 0.88 -8.48 3.28
C ILE A 97 -0.63 -8.35 3.42
N LYS A 98 -1.11 -7.70 4.48
CA LYS A 98 -2.55 -7.48 4.70
C LYS A 98 -3.14 -6.65 3.56
N ARG A 99 -2.50 -5.53 3.19
CA ARG A 99 -2.95 -4.66 2.10
C ARG A 99 -3.01 -5.42 0.78
N LEU A 100 -1.97 -6.17 0.43
CA LEU A 100 -1.98 -7.02 -0.77
C LEU A 100 -3.17 -7.97 -0.82
N VAL A 101 -3.48 -8.65 0.29
CA VAL A 101 -4.63 -9.57 0.34
C VAL A 101 -5.95 -8.82 0.19
N LEU A 102 -6.09 -7.66 0.84
CA LEU A 102 -7.28 -6.83 0.78
C LEU A 102 -7.50 -6.25 -0.62
N ASP A 103 -6.46 -5.68 -1.23
CA ASP A 103 -6.51 -5.13 -2.58
C ASP A 103 -6.82 -6.23 -3.59
N PHE A 104 -6.20 -7.41 -3.45
CA PHE A 104 -6.49 -8.55 -4.31
C PHE A 104 -7.96 -8.98 -4.24
N VAL A 105 -8.51 -9.16 -3.03
CA VAL A 105 -9.93 -9.52 -2.87
C VAL A 105 -10.85 -8.41 -3.41
N SER A 106 -10.49 -7.14 -3.16
CA SER A 106 -11.27 -5.98 -3.60
C SER A 106 -11.28 -5.81 -5.11
N LEU A 107 -10.20 -6.15 -5.79
CA LEU A 107 -10.06 -6.07 -7.25
C LEU A 107 -10.52 -7.33 -7.96
N LEU A 108 -10.58 -8.47 -7.29
CA LEU A 108 -11.10 -9.71 -7.87
C LEU A 108 -12.57 -9.56 -8.26
N ILE A 109 -13.39 -8.96 -7.40
CA ILE A 109 -14.83 -8.76 -7.63
C ILE A 109 -15.10 -7.96 -8.92
N PRO A 110 -14.59 -6.71 -9.09
CA PRO A 110 -14.87 -5.91 -10.26
C PRO A 110 -14.22 -6.50 -11.52
N VAL A 111 -13.02 -7.12 -11.43
CA VAL A 111 -12.40 -7.77 -12.60
C VAL A 111 -13.24 -8.93 -13.12
N LEU A 112 -13.80 -9.73 -12.23
CA LEU A 112 -14.73 -10.80 -12.63
C LEU A 112 -16.04 -10.25 -13.18
N PHE A 113 -16.56 -9.14 -12.61
CA PHE A 113 -17.76 -8.47 -13.11
C PHE A 113 -17.56 -7.96 -14.55
N PHE A 114 -16.43 -7.32 -14.84
CA PHE A 114 -16.10 -6.77 -16.17
C PHE A 114 -15.37 -7.77 -17.09
N LYS A 115 -15.33 -9.05 -16.74
CA LYS A 115 -14.60 -10.08 -17.50
C LYS A 115 -15.00 -10.11 -18.98
N GLY A 116 -16.29 -10.02 -19.28
CA GLY A 116 -16.80 -10.03 -20.66
C GLY A 116 -16.21 -8.88 -21.48
N THR A 117 -16.27 -7.66 -20.95
CA THR A 117 -15.69 -6.47 -21.58
C THR A 117 -14.17 -6.60 -21.75
N PHE A 118 -13.45 -7.12 -20.75
CA PHE A 118 -12.00 -7.32 -20.88
C PHE A 118 -11.62 -8.42 -21.88
N CYS A 119 -12.48 -9.42 -22.06
CA CYS A 119 -12.33 -10.40 -23.13
C CYS A 119 -12.51 -9.76 -24.51
N GLU A 120 -13.55 -8.94 -24.69
CA GLU A 120 -13.81 -8.21 -25.95
C GLU A 120 -12.67 -7.24 -26.30
N MET A 121 -12.07 -6.60 -25.29
CA MET A 121 -10.93 -5.71 -25.46
C MET A 121 -9.59 -6.44 -25.71
N GLY A 122 -9.56 -7.77 -25.63
CA GLY A 122 -8.33 -8.55 -25.79
C GLY A 122 -7.30 -8.34 -24.67
N ILE A 123 -7.76 -8.00 -23.45
CA ILE A 123 -6.92 -7.87 -22.26
C ILE A 123 -6.75 -9.23 -21.57
N ILE A 124 -7.81 -10.06 -21.58
CA ILE A 124 -7.81 -11.41 -21.02
C ILE A 124 -8.54 -12.38 -21.97
N SER A 125 -8.18 -13.65 -21.92
CA SER A 125 -8.77 -14.72 -22.73
C SER A 125 -9.52 -15.76 -21.89
N ASN A 126 -9.17 -15.89 -20.61
CA ASN A 126 -9.68 -16.95 -19.74
C ASN A 126 -9.80 -16.49 -18.28
N ILE A 127 -10.37 -17.35 -17.42
CA ILE A 127 -10.58 -17.01 -16.01
C ILE A 127 -9.29 -16.95 -15.19
N ALA A 128 -8.27 -17.72 -15.55
CA ALA A 128 -6.97 -17.67 -14.88
C ALA A 128 -6.27 -16.33 -15.14
N GLU A 129 -6.40 -15.79 -16.36
CA GLU A 129 -5.93 -14.45 -16.71
C GLU A 129 -6.73 -13.35 -16.01
N ALA A 130 -8.03 -13.54 -15.75
CA ALA A 130 -8.80 -12.62 -14.91
C ALA A 130 -8.25 -12.56 -13.47
N VAL A 131 -7.96 -13.72 -12.87
CA VAL A 131 -7.35 -13.79 -11.53
C VAL A 131 -5.94 -13.19 -11.53
N ALA A 132 -5.15 -13.45 -12.57
CA ALA A 132 -3.82 -12.87 -12.74
C ALA A 132 -3.88 -11.34 -12.91
N LEU A 133 -4.86 -10.84 -13.65
CA LEU A 133 -5.12 -9.41 -13.82
C LEU A 133 -5.44 -8.75 -12.47
N SER A 134 -6.32 -9.34 -11.67
CA SER A 134 -6.63 -8.84 -10.31
C SER A 134 -5.37 -8.78 -9.43
N LEU A 135 -4.51 -9.78 -9.50
CA LEU A 135 -3.25 -9.80 -8.76
C LEU A 135 -2.27 -8.74 -9.26
N ALA A 136 -2.14 -8.57 -10.58
CA ALA A 136 -1.29 -7.52 -11.18
C ALA A 136 -1.73 -6.12 -10.74
N LEU A 137 -3.04 -5.85 -10.76
CA LEU A 137 -3.61 -4.58 -10.31
C LEU A 137 -3.40 -4.36 -8.80
N ALA A 138 -3.60 -5.39 -7.98
CA ALA A 138 -3.34 -5.31 -6.53
C ALA A 138 -1.87 -5.00 -6.23
N LEU A 139 -0.94 -5.65 -6.94
CA LEU A 139 0.49 -5.36 -6.81
C LEU A 139 0.85 -3.95 -7.29
N ALA A 140 0.19 -3.43 -8.33
CA ALA A 140 0.38 -2.05 -8.77
C ALA A 140 -0.07 -1.04 -7.70
N VAL A 141 -1.19 -1.32 -7.02
CA VAL A 141 -1.68 -0.53 -5.86
C VAL A 141 -0.64 -0.57 -4.74
N VAL A 142 -0.20 -1.76 -4.32
CA VAL A 142 0.82 -1.94 -3.28
C VAL A 142 2.12 -1.21 -3.62
N PHE A 143 2.60 -1.32 -4.87
CA PHE A 143 3.79 -0.62 -5.33
C PHE A 143 3.64 0.90 -5.19
N ALA A 144 2.58 1.47 -5.77
CA ALA A 144 2.35 2.91 -5.79
C ALA A 144 2.20 3.49 -4.37
N ILE A 145 1.47 2.79 -3.50
CA ILE A 145 1.29 3.18 -2.10
C ILE A 145 2.61 3.09 -1.33
N THR A 146 3.40 2.04 -1.56
CA THR A 146 4.68 1.84 -0.84
C THR A 146 5.66 2.95 -1.16
N VAL A 147 5.70 3.42 -2.41
CA VAL A 147 6.46 4.64 -2.79
C VAL A 147 6.02 5.82 -1.93
N GLY A 148 4.71 5.95 -1.70
CA GLY A 148 4.18 7.03 -0.88
C GLY A 148 4.54 6.90 0.60
N PHE A 149 4.41 5.70 1.16
CA PHE A 149 4.76 5.41 2.55
C PHE A 149 6.24 5.63 2.87
N MET A 150 7.12 5.44 1.89
CA MET A 150 8.54 5.77 2.05
C MET A 150 8.77 7.25 2.40
N ILE A 151 7.86 8.14 1.99
CA ILE A 151 7.99 9.58 2.22
C ILE A 151 7.14 9.99 3.43
N THR A 152 5.87 9.57 3.49
CA THR A 152 4.94 9.99 4.55
C THR A 152 5.39 9.52 5.93
N ARG A 153 5.90 8.29 6.04
CA ARG A 153 6.43 7.75 7.31
C ARG A 153 7.74 8.44 7.76
N MET A 154 8.33 9.33 6.95
CA MET A 154 9.50 10.12 7.30
C MET A 154 9.14 11.47 7.96
N VAL A 155 7.88 11.88 7.95
CA VAL A 155 7.44 13.14 8.57
C VAL A 155 7.15 12.95 10.07
N TYR A 156 7.54 13.90 10.91
CA TYR A 156 7.43 13.83 12.39
C TYR A 156 6.19 14.56 12.93
N ASN A 157 5.81 15.66 12.29
CA ASN A 157 4.70 16.48 12.74
C ASN A 157 3.42 16.00 12.05
N PHE A 158 2.33 15.88 12.82
CA PHE A 158 1.04 15.44 12.30
C PHE A 158 0.53 16.35 11.18
N GLN A 159 0.61 17.67 11.38
CA GLN A 159 0.19 18.69 10.42
C GLN A 159 1.02 18.66 9.12
N ASP A 160 2.35 18.59 9.23
CA ASP A 160 3.25 18.52 8.06
C ASP A 160 3.01 17.23 7.24
N GLY A 161 2.62 16.14 7.91
CA GLY A 161 2.34 14.89 7.20
C GLY A 161 1.06 14.93 6.37
N ILE A 162 0.08 15.78 6.70
CA ILE A 162 -1.10 15.98 5.84
C ILE A 162 -0.66 16.61 4.51
N PHE A 163 0.18 17.64 4.55
CA PHE A 163 0.69 18.28 3.35
C PHE A 163 1.60 17.34 2.54
N ALA A 164 2.48 16.61 3.22
CA ALA A 164 3.31 15.60 2.58
C ALA A 164 2.47 14.49 1.93
N MET A 165 1.42 14.01 2.61
CA MET A 165 0.48 13.06 2.02
C MET A 165 -0.18 13.57 0.76
N MET A 166 -0.60 14.84 0.73
CA MET A 166 -1.25 15.43 -0.44
C MET A 166 -0.32 15.45 -1.66
N ILE A 167 0.94 15.86 -1.49
CA ILE A 167 1.92 15.86 -2.59
C ILE A 167 2.22 14.43 -3.03
N VAL A 168 2.45 13.55 -2.06
CA VAL A 168 2.84 12.17 -2.31
C VAL A 168 1.70 11.38 -2.96
N SER A 169 0.44 11.65 -2.61
CA SER A 169 -0.72 10.99 -3.22
C SER A 169 -0.88 11.34 -4.69
N ILE A 170 -0.47 12.54 -5.12
CA ILE A 170 -0.42 12.91 -6.54
C ILE A 170 0.63 12.06 -7.27
N VAL A 171 1.83 11.91 -6.70
CA VAL A 171 2.90 11.11 -7.30
C VAL A 171 2.53 9.62 -7.34
N SER A 172 2.05 9.07 -6.22
CA SER A 172 1.55 7.69 -6.14
C SER A 172 0.38 7.46 -7.09
N GLY A 173 -0.54 8.42 -7.21
CA GLY A 173 -1.66 8.35 -8.14
C GLY A 173 -1.21 8.32 -9.60
N ALA A 174 -0.22 9.16 -9.98
CA ALA A 174 0.34 9.14 -11.32
C ALA A 174 1.02 7.80 -11.65
N LEU A 175 1.81 7.25 -10.71
CA LEU A 175 2.44 5.94 -10.84
C LEU A 175 1.40 4.82 -10.98
N LEU A 176 0.34 4.87 -10.18
CA LEU A 176 -0.74 3.90 -10.20
C LEU A 176 -1.50 3.96 -11.53
N CYS A 177 -1.95 5.14 -11.95
CA CYS A 177 -2.63 5.34 -13.22
C CYS A 177 -1.78 4.85 -14.40
N GLY A 178 -0.50 5.23 -14.45
CA GLY A 178 0.41 4.77 -15.50
C GLY A 178 0.56 3.25 -15.52
N SER A 179 0.68 2.62 -14.35
CA SER A 179 0.77 1.16 -14.22
C SER A 179 -0.52 0.47 -14.66
N VAL A 180 -1.68 0.98 -14.23
CA VAL A 180 -3.00 0.40 -14.52
C VAL A 180 -3.34 0.53 -16.00
N LEU A 181 -3.10 1.70 -16.62
CA LEU A 181 -3.26 1.89 -18.06
C LEU A 181 -2.30 0.98 -18.86
N GLY A 182 -1.10 0.74 -18.33
CA GLY A 182 -0.16 -0.24 -18.90
C GLY A 182 -0.68 -1.68 -18.79
N ILE A 183 -1.27 -2.06 -17.65
CA ILE A 183 -1.82 -3.40 -17.39
C ILE A 183 -3.10 -3.68 -18.19
N LEU A 184 -3.94 -2.67 -18.39
CA LEU A 184 -5.23 -2.77 -19.09
C LEU A 184 -5.13 -2.50 -20.60
N ARG A 185 -3.92 -2.47 -21.15
CA ARG A 185 -3.73 -2.27 -22.59
C ARG A 185 -4.07 -3.55 -23.36
N PRO A 186 -4.77 -3.48 -24.51
CA PRO A 186 -5.00 -4.65 -25.35
C PRO A 186 -3.70 -5.39 -25.71
N GLY A 187 -3.71 -6.72 -25.59
CA GLY A 187 -2.56 -7.58 -25.91
C GLY A 187 -1.47 -7.65 -24.82
N THR A 188 -1.67 -7.06 -23.64
CA THR A 188 -0.72 -7.26 -22.54
C THR A 188 -0.92 -8.59 -21.85
N ASN A 189 0.19 -9.17 -21.37
CA ASN A 189 0.19 -10.40 -20.60
C ASN A 189 0.14 -10.10 -19.10
N PRO A 190 -0.94 -10.44 -18.37
CA PRO A 190 -1.05 -10.19 -16.93
C PRO A 190 0.08 -10.84 -16.11
N TYR A 191 0.57 -12.01 -16.52
CA TYR A 191 1.65 -12.72 -15.82
C TYR A 191 2.98 -11.96 -15.88
N LEU A 192 3.28 -11.32 -17.01
CA LEU A 192 4.47 -10.48 -17.12
C LEU A 192 4.39 -9.28 -16.17
N TRP A 193 3.21 -8.64 -16.10
CA TRP A 193 2.98 -7.53 -15.18
C TRP A 193 3.05 -7.95 -13.72
N ILE A 194 2.61 -9.18 -13.36
CA ILE A 194 2.85 -9.73 -12.02
C ILE A 194 4.35 -9.77 -11.71
N LEU A 195 5.17 -10.32 -12.62
CA LEU A 195 6.63 -10.41 -12.39
C LEU A 195 7.27 -9.04 -12.18
N VAL A 196 6.90 -8.07 -13.02
CA VAL A 196 7.38 -6.68 -12.90
C VAL A 196 6.93 -6.07 -11.58
N MET A 197 5.64 -6.16 -11.25
CA MET A 197 5.08 -5.51 -10.07
C MET A 197 5.50 -6.17 -8.76
N VAL A 198 5.69 -7.50 -8.71
CA VAL A 198 6.30 -8.18 -7.57
C VAL A 198 7.71 -7.66 -7.33
N SER A 199 8.53 -7.59 -8.39
CA SER A 199 9.92 -7.13 -8.27
C SER A 199 9.99 -5.70 -7.75
N LEU A 200 9.18 -4.80 -8.31
CA LEU A 200 9.09 -3.41 -7.87
C LEU A 200 8.55 -3.28 -6.44
N SER A 201 7.50 -4.02 -6.09
CA SER A 201 6.89 -3.98 -4.75
C SER A 201 7.85 -4.48 -3.67
N LEU A 202 8.59 -5.57 -3.93
CA LEU A 202 9.58 -6.11 -3.01
C LEU A 202 10.75 -5.14 -2.82
N MET A 203 11.26 -4.57 -3.91
CA MET A 203 12.33 -3.56 -3.87
C MET A 203 11.90 -2.34 -3.04
N MET A 204 10.73 -1.78 -3.32
CA MET A 204 10.24 -0.60 -2.58
C MET A 204 9.91 -0.93 -1.13
N THR A 205 9.37 -2.11 -0.85
CA THR A 205 9.12 -2.55 0.54
C THR A 205 10.43 -2.68 1.32
N PHE A 206 11.47 -3.24 0.71
CA PHE A 206 12.80 -3.33 1.33
C PHE A 206 13.34 -1.95 1.69
N ILE A 207 13.35 -1.01 0.74
CA ILE A 207 13.82 0.35 0.95
C ILE A 207 12.99 1.07 2.03
N MET A 208 11.65 0.91 2.02
CA MET A 208 10.77 1.48 3.03
C MET A 208 11.10 0.96 4.43
N VAL A 209 11.28 -0.35 4.58
CA VAL A 209 11.61 -0.97 5.87
C VAL A 209 12.96 -0.46 6.37
N GLU A 210 14.00 -0.41 5.53
CA GLU A 210 15.29 0.13 5.92
C GLU A 210 15.21 1.59 6.36
N ARG A 211 14.48 2.43 5.61
CA ARG A 211 14.29 3.84 5.96
C ARG A 211 13.55 4.02 7.28
N ALA A 212 12.45 3.29 7.49
CA ALA A 212 11.68 3.34 8.73
C ALA A 212 12.54 2.92 9.93
N VAL A 213 13.38 1.90 9.77
CA VAL A 213 14.31 1.42 10.80
C VAL A 213 15.42 2.41 11.08
N ASN A 214 16.02 3.01 10.04
CA ASN A 214 17.04 4.04 10.22
C ASN A 214 16.47 5.27 10.92
N LYS A 215 15.25 5.68 10.57
CA LYS A 215 14.52 6.76 11.26
C LYS A 215 14.24 6.42 12.72
N PHE A 216 13.83 5.19 13.01
CA PHE A 216 13.63 4.70 14.37
C PHE A 216 14.92 4.81 15.20
N ARG A 217 16.08 4.42 14.65
CA ARG A 217 17.39 4.56 15.32
C ARG A 217 17.79 6.02 15.57
N LEU A 218 17.57 6.91 14.59
CA LEU A 218 17.92 8.33 14.67
C LEU A 218 17.05 9.12 15.67
N SER A 219 15.79 8.71 15.86
CA SER A 219 14.82 9.46 16.68
C SER A 219 15.15 9.46 18.18
N PHE A 220 16.13 8.67 18.63
CA PHE A 220 16.53 8.55 20.04
C PHE A 220 18.03 8.81 20.30
N GLY A 221 18.75 9.47 19.37
CA GLY A 221 20.11 9.98 19.59
C GLY A 221 21.24 8.95 19.66
N GLU A 222 20.96 7.65 19.77
CA GLU A 222 22.00 6.61 19.77
C GLU A 222 22.32 6.10 18.36
N LYS A 223 22.97 6.98 17.59
CA LYS A 223 24.12 6.66 16.73
C LYS A 223 24.49 7.92 15.99
N LYS A 224 25.61 8.52 16.38
CA LYS A 224 26.41 9.30 15.43
C LYS A 224 26.62 8.39 14.22
N MET A 225 26.26 8.85 13.02
CA MET A 225 26.60 8.15 11.79
C MET A 225 28.13 8.21 11.61
N GLY A 226 28.85 7.36 12.35
CA GLY A 226 30.21 7.01 12.03
C GLY A 226 30.17 6.06 10.84
N ARG A 227 30.61 6.54 9.68
CA ARG A 227 30.96 5.65 8.54
C ARG A 227 32.17 4.76 8.89
N PHE A 228 32.79 5.03 10.03
CA PHE A 228 33.72 4.18 10.77
C PHE A 228 33.20 4.11 12.20
N GLY A 229 32.92 2.90 12.68
CA GLY A 229 32.61 2.69 14.08
C GLY A 229 33.88 2.89 14.88
N ASP A 230 33.84 3.80 15.85
CA ASP A 230 34.75 3.78 16.97
C ASP A 230 33.89 3.62 18.22
N ASP A 231 33.90 2.38 18.72
CA ASP A 231 33.58 2.06 20.10
C ASP A 231 34.84 2.38 20.93
N SER A 232 34.78 3.49 21.68
CA SER A 232 35.64 3.76 22.83
C SER A 232 34.87 4.59 23.85
#